data_AF-A0A6M1ZE64-F1
#
_entry.id   AF-A0A6M1ZE64-F1
#
_cell.length_a   1.000
_cell.length_b   1.000
_cell.length_c   1.000
_cell.angle_alpha   90.00
_cell.angle_beta   90.00
_cell.angle_gamma   90.00
#
_symmetry.space_group_name_H-M   'P 1'
#
loop_
_entity.id
_entity.type
_entity.pdbx_description
1 polymer ?
#
loop_
_entity_poly.entity_id
_entity_poly.type
_entity_poly.pdbx_seq_one_letter_code
_entity_poly.pdbx_strand_id
1 'polypeptide(L)'
;LGDYLIIEDGSQWNIKYGSSKEAFSWKENDPIMIVKNNSFYSSYFNGYGYKMVNTRTGSAIEVKLHLSPILDNPYTLQVAAINPTTCEVILSDNSLWQLDPSQKKILMKWIASDVIIVGTNSKGWFNNSYENILINVNMLQEIKANRVE
;
A
#
# COMPACT_ATOMS: atom_id res chain seq x y z
N LEU A 1 -7.53 3.76 -23.12
CA LEU A 1 -6.32 4.03 -22.32
C LEU A 1 -6.76 4.89 -21.15
N GLY A 2 -6.52 4.43 -19.93
CA GLY A 2 -6.77 5.22 -18.72
C GLY A 2 -5.49 5.89 -18.25
N ASP A 3 -5.61 6.98 -17.50
CA ASP A 3 -4.46 7.64 -16.89
C ASP A 3 -3.91 6.79 -15.74
N TYR A 4 -2.58 6.78 -15.59
CA TYR A 4 -1.90 6.08 -14.51
C TYR A 4 -0.82 6.96 -13.90
N LEU A 5 -0.48 6.68 -12.64
CA LEU A 5 0.72 7.21 -11.98
C LEU A 5 1.77 6.11 -11.86
N ILE A 6 3.03 6.50 -12.00
CA ILE A 6 4.19 5.67 -11.67
C ILE A 6 4.86 6.30 -10.46
N ILE A 7 5.17 5.51 -9.45
CA ILE A 7 5.89 5.94 -8.24
C ILE A 7 7.32 5.38 -8.22
N GLU A 8 8.11 5.70 -7.20
CA GLU A 8 9.56 5.46 -7.14
C GLU A 8 9.97 3.99 -7.32
N ASP A 9 9.15 3.05 -6.86
CA ASP A 9 9.37 1.60 -7.00
C ASP A 9 9.06 1.06 -8.41
N GLY A 10 8.57 1.93 -9.31
CA GLY A 10 8.17 1.61 -10.67
C GLY A 10 6.77 1.00 -10.81
N SER A 11 6.04 0.82 -9.71
CA SER A 11 4.66 0.34 -9.75
C SER A 11 3.75 1.35 -10.46
N GLN A 12 2.78 0.83 -11.21
CA GLN A 12 1.83 1.64 -11.96
C GLN A 12 0.44 1.54 -11.36
N TRP A 13 -0.23 2.67 -11.23
CA TRP A 13 -1.51 2.79 -10.55
C TRP A 13 -2.52 3.49 -11.44
N ASN A 14 -3.56 2.77 -11.85
CA ASN A 14 -4.65 3.35 -12.63
C ASN A 14 -5.42 4.36 -11.78
N ILE A 15 -5.62 5.55 -12.35
CA ILE A 15 -6.37 6.64 -11.72
C ILE A 15 -7.85 6.46 -12.08
N LYS A 16 -8.72 6.60 -11.08
CA LYS A 16 -10.16 6.56 -11.34
C LYS A 16 -10.57 7.69 -12.28
N TYR A 17 -11.46 7.36 -13.22
CA TYR A 17 -12.07 8.34 -14.11
C TYR A 17 -12.61 9.57 -13.34
N GLY A 18 -12.25 10.76 -13.79
CA GLY A 18 -12.62 12.04 -13.17
C GLY A 18 -11.62 12.57 -12.15
N SER A 19 -10.64 11.77 -11.70
CA SER A 19 -9.59 12.22 -10.76
C SER A 19 -8.30 12.67 -11.44
N SER A 20 -8.16 12.50 -12.76
CA SER A 20 -6.91 12.79 -13.48
C SER A 20 -6.46 14.24 -13.37
N LYS A 21 -7.39 15.21 -13.40
CA LYS A 21 -7.05 16.63 -13.27
C LYS A 21 -6.30 16.94 -11.97
N GLU A 22 -6.67 16.25 -10.89
CA GLU A 22 -6.01 16.40 -9.60
C GLU A 22 -4.58 15.84 -9.65
N ALA A 23 -4.42 14.63 -10.20
CA ALA A 23 -3.11 14.00 -10.37
C ALA A 23 -2.15 14.84 -11.22
N PHE A 24 -2.63 15.43 -12.32
CA PHE A 24 -1.81 16.30 -13.19
C PHE A 24 -1.40 17.63 -12.53
N SER A 25 -1.98 17.99 -11.39
CA SER A 25 -1.57 19.16 -10.62
C SER A 25 -0.39 18.89 -9.66
N TRP A 26 -0.08 17.61 -9.42
CA TRP A 26 1.00 17.20 -8.53
C TRP A 26 2.36 17.36 -9.19
N LYS A 27 3.38 17.68 -8.40
CA LYS A 27 4.76 17.80 -8.85
C LYS A 27 5.49 16.48 -8.64
N GLU A 28 6.53 16.23 -9.45
CA GLU A 28 7.32 15.00 -9.43
C GLU A 28 7.88 14.62 -8.06
N ASN A 29 8.24 15.61 -7.23
CA ASN A 29 8.79 15.41 -5.89
C ASN A 29 7.79 15.75 -4.77
N ASP A 30 6.49 15.76 -5.08
CA ASP A 30 5.49 15.88 -4.04
C ASP A 30 5.41 14.56 -3.25
N PRO A 31 5.39 14.63 -1.91
CA PRO A 31 5.27 13.44 -1.08
C PRO A 31 3.90 12.78 -1.26
N ILE A 32 3.89 11.49 -1.60
CA ILE A 32 2.68 10.71 -1.78
C ILE A 32 2.57 9.67 -0.66
N MET A 33 1.38 9.57 -0.06
CA MET A 33 1.01 8.46 0.83
C MET A 33 -0.04 7.59 0.15
N ILE A 34 0.10 6.27 0.26
CA ILE A 34 -0.93 5.31 -0.14
C ILE A 34 -1.80 5.01 1.07
N VAL A 35 -3.11 5.19 0.95
CA VAL A 35 -4.08 4.89 2.03
C VAL A 35 -5.20 3.99 1.51
N LYS A 36 -5.88 3.29 2.41
CA LYS A 36 -7.07 2.53 2.04
C LYS A 36 -8.22 3.44 1.60
N ASN A 37 -8.94 3.04 0.56
CA ASN A 37 -10.14 3.73 0.13
C ASN A 37 -11.38 3.27 0.91
N ASN A 38 -11.90 4.14 1.77
CA ASN A 38 -13.09 3.87 2.58
C ASN A 38 -14.42 4.01 1.81
N SER A 39 -14.40 4.42 0.53
CA SER A 39 -15.58 4.45 -0.31
C SER A 39 -15.99 3.03 -0.70
N PHE A 40 -17.02 2.48 -0.06
CA PHE A 40 -17.53 1.14 -0.38
C PHE A 40 -17.83 0.96 -1.87
N TYR A 41 -18.49 1.95 -2.50
CA TYR A 41 -18.83 1.83 -3.92
C TYR A 41 -17.57 1.77 -4.81
N SER A 42 -16.60 2.64 -4.53
CA SER A 42 -15.38 2.73 -5.35
C SER A 42 -14.45 1.53 -5.13
N SER A 43 -14.28 1.08 -3.89
CA SER A 43 -13.42 -0.05 -3.55
C SER A 43 -14.03 -1.39 -3.93
N TYR A 44 -15.29 -1.64 -3.56
CA TYR A 44 -15.93 -2.95 -3.72
C TYR A 44 -16.40 -3.20 -5.17
N PHE A 45 -17.09 -2.24 -5.80
CA PHE A 45 -17.65 -2.46 -7.15
C PHE A 45 -16.66 -2.12 -8.27
N ASN A 46 -15.78 -1.13 -8.07
CA ASN A 46 -14.88 -0.67 -9.13
C ASN A 46 -13.41 -1.10 -8.91
N GLY A 47 -13.08 -1.66 -7.74
CA GLY A 47 -11.74 -2.15 -7.42
C GLY A 47 -10.71 -1.06 -7.12
N TYR A 48 -11.11 0.21 -6.96
CA TYR A 48 -10.23 1.29 -6.52
C TYR A 48 -10.07 1.25 -5.00
N GLY A 49 -9.38 0.20 -4.53
CA GLY A 49 -9.22 -0.12 -3.12
C GLY A 49 -8.33 0.85 -2.33
N TYR A 50 -7.60 1.72 -3.01
CA TYR A 50 -6.64 2.64 -2.41
C TYR A 50 -6.84 4.07 -2.89
N LYS A 51 -6.26 5.01 -2.15
CA LYS A 51 -6.05 6.39 -2.58
C LYS A 51 -4.58 6.72 -2.48
N MET A 52 -4.10 7.53 -3.41
CA MET A 52 -2.86 8.27 -3.23
C MET A 52 -3.21 9.66 -2.72
N VAL A 53 -2.49 10.11 -1.71
CA VAL A 53 -2.67 11.42 -1.07
C VAL A 53 -1.37 12.18 -1.22
N ASN A 54 -1.40 13.30 -1.93
CA ASN A 54 -0.31 14.25 -1.93
C ASN A 54 -0.33 14.99 -0.58
N THR A 55 0.67 14.73 0.26
CA THR A 55 0.66 15.24 1.64
C THR A 55 1.01 16.72 1.72
N ARG A 56 1.59 17.27 0.65
CA ARG A 56 1.88 18.71 0.55
C ARG A 56 0.61 19.51 0.30
N THR A 57 -0.27 19.05 -0.60
CA THR A 57 -1.51 19.75 -0.95
C THR A 57 -2.72 19.25 -0.15
N GLY A 58 -2.62 18.06 0.43
CA GLY A 58 -3.73 17.34 1.06
C GLY A 58 -4.70 16.73 0.05
N SER A 59 -4.45 16.87 -1.26
CA SER A 59 -5.35 16.34 -2.27
C SER A 59 -5.15 14.85 -2.50
N ALA A 60 -6.23 14.17 -2.91
CA ALA A 60 -6.27 12.72 -2.98
C ALA A 60 -6.99 12.23 -4.24
N ILE A 61 -6.50 11.14 -4.79
CA ILE A 61 -7.06 10.47 -5.96
C ILE A 61 -7.29 9.00 -5.65
N GLU A 62 -8.38 8.44 -6.17
CA GLU A 62 -8.68 7.01 -6.02
C GLU A 62 -7.89 6.22 -7.07
N VAL A 63 -7.19 5.18 -6.64
CA VAL A 63 -6.28 4.41 -7.49
C VAL A 63 -6.47 2.90 -7.32
N LYS A 64 -6.04 2.17 -8.34
CA LYS A 64 -5.95 0.71 -8.34
C LYS A 64 -4.60 0.30 -8.90
N LEU A 65 -3.90 -0.60 -8.21
CA LEU A 65 -2.64 -1.15 -8.69
C LEU A 65 -2.86 -1.83 -10.06
N HIS A 66 -2.09 -1.42 -11.05
CA HIS A 66 -2.12 -1.92 -12.42
C HIS A 66 -0.95 -2.85 -12.71
N LEU A 67 0.26 -2.40 -12.38
CA LEU A 67 1.50 -3.17 -12.51
C LEU A 67 2.28 -3.13 -11.20
N SER A 68 2.84 -4.26 -10.83
CA SER A 68 3.65 -4.42 -9.61
C SER A 68 4.91 -3.54 -9.65
N PRO A 69 5.52 -3.28 -8.49
CA PRO A 69 6.87 -2.73 -8.42
C PRO A 69 7.87 -3.52 -9.28
N ILE A 70 8.92 -2.84 -9.76
CA ILE A 70 10.00 -3.46 -10.51
C ILE A 70 10.90 -4.22 -9.52
N LEU A 71 11.09 -5.52 -9.71
CA LEU A 71 11.76 -6.38 -8.73
C LEU A 71 13.18 -5.91 -8.37
N ASP A 72 13.95 -5.45 -9.35
CA ASP A 72 15.35 -5.00 -9.18
C ASP A 72 15.48 -3.51 -8.82
N ASN A 73 14.38 -2.82 -8.51
CA ASN A 73 14.40 -1.42 -8.10
C ASN A 73 14.79 -1.30 -6.61
N PRO A 74 15.70 -0.40 -6.23
CA PRO A 74 16.15 -0.23 -4.84
C PRO A 74 15.03 0.17 -3.86
N TYR A 75 13.91 0.69 -4.36
CA TYR A 75 12.74 1.05 -3.55
C TYR A 75 11.71 -0.08 -3.43
N THR A 76 11.89 -1.20 -4.13
CA THR A 76 10.99 -2.35 -4.03
C THR A 76 11.29 -3.16 -2.77
N LEU A 77 10.30 -3.23 -1.88
CA LEU A 77 10.37 -4.04 -0.66
C LEU A 77 9.87 -5.45 -0.94
N GLN A 78 10.59 -6.42 -0.39
CA GLN A 78 10.22 -7.83 -0.47
C GLN A 78 10.23 -8.45 0.92
N VAL A 79 9.43 -9.50 1.14
CA VAL A 79 9.50 -10.29 2.36
C VAL A 79 10.85 -11.02 2.43
N ALA A 80 11.66 -10.69 3.43
CA ALA A 80 12.92 -11.37 3.71
C ALA A 80 12.72 -12.57 4.66
N ALA A 81 11.93 -12.38 5.72
CA ALA A 81 11.61 -13.43 6.69
C ALA A 81 10.24 -13.19 7.35
N ILE A 82 9.58 -14.28 7.79
CA ILE A 82 8.31 -14.24 8.49
C ILE A 82 8.45 -15.01 9.80
N ASN A 83 8.02 -14.40 10.92
CA ASN A 83 7.79 -15.10 12.18
C ASN A 83 6.27 -15.21 12.42
N PRO A 84 5.64 -16.33 12.05
CA PRO A 84 4.20 -16.49 12.19
C PRO A 84 3.74 -16.66 13.65
N THR A 85 4.66 -16.97 14.58
CA THR A 85 4.33 -17.12 16.00
C THR A 85 4.07 -15.76 16.64
N THR A 86 4.96 -14.79 16.38
CA THR A 86 4.84 -13.40 16.87
C THR A 86 4.07 -12.49 15.92
N CYS A 87 3.72 -12.98 14.72
CA CYS A 87 3.10 -12.18 13.65
C CYS A 87 4.01 -11.02 13.19
N GLU A 88 5.31 -11.30 13.04
CA GLU A 88 6.28 -10.32 12.58
C GLU A 88 6.76 -10.66 11.16
N VAL A 89 7.14 -9.64 10.40
CA VAL A 89 7.78 -9.78 9.09
C VAL A 89 9.00 -8.86 9.02
N ILE A 90 10.08 -9.37 8.43
CA ILE A 90 11.27 -8.58 8.08
C ILE A 90 11.23 -8.37 6.58
N LEU A 91 11.40 -7.11 6.15
CA LEU A 91 11.48 -6.75 4.73
C LEU A 91 12.94 -6.70 4.25
N SER A 92 13.14 -6.62 2.94
CA SER A 92 14.46 -6.61 2.28
C SER A 92 15.38 -5.46 2.69
N ASP A 93 14.82 -4.37 3.22
CA ASP A 93 15.57 -3.25 3.82
C ASP A 93 15.95 -3.49 5.30
N ASN A 94 15.74 -4.72 5.80
CA ASN A 94 15.89 -5.14 7.20
C ASN A 94 14.94 -4.44 8.19
N SER A 95 13.91 -3.75 7.72
CA SER A 95 12.88 -3.22 8.63
C SER A 95 12.04 -4.36 9.20
N LEU A 96 11.84 -4.33 10.52
CA LEU A 96 10.97 -5.25 11.26
C LEU A 96 9.58 -4.65 11.42
N TRP A 97 8.55 -5.45 11.17
CA TRP A 97 7.16 -5.02 11.24
C TRP A 97 6.34 -6.00 12.06
N GLN A 98 5.63 -5.47 13.06
CA GLN A 98 4.62 -6.19 13.82
C GLN A 98 3.28 -6.08 13.11
N LEU A 99 2.70 -7.22 12.76
CA LEU A 99 1.43 -7.32 12.04
C LEU A 99 0.26 -7.57 12.99
N ASP A 100 -0.95 -7.21 12.57
CA ASP A 100 -2.19 -7.47 13.31
C ASP A 100 -2.45 -8.99 13.43
N PRO A 101 -2.39 -9.56 14.65
CA PRO A 101 -2.58 -11.00 14.85
C PRO A 101 -3.96 -11.50 14.42
N SER A 102 -4.98 -10.64 14.39
CA SER A 102 -6.31 -11.01 13.89
C SER A 102 -6.29 -11.35 12.39
N GLN A 103 -5.30 -10.85 11.65
CA GLN A 103 -5.08 -11.11 10.24
C GLN A 103 -4.05 -12.23 9.98
N LYS A 104 -3.65 -13.01 11.00
CA LYS A 104 -2.66 -14.09 10.88
C LYS A 104 -2.94 -15.08 9.75
N LYS A 105 -4.21 -15.37 9.45
CA LYS A 105 -4.59 -16.27 8.33
C LYS A 105 -4.15 -15.74 6.95
N ILE A 106 -4.00 -14.42 6.80
CA ILE A 106 -3.46 -13.79 5.60
C ILE A 106 -1.94 -13.94 5.59
N LEU A 107 -1.28 -13.64 6.72
CA LEU A 107 0.18 -13.77 6.87
C LEU A 107 0.67 -15.19 6.55
N MET A 108 -0.07 -16.22 6.97
CA MET A 108 0.30 -17.63 6.71
C MET A 108 0.34 -18.01 5.22
N LYS A 109 -0.12 -17.13 4.33
CA LYS A 109 -0.06 -17.32 2.87
C LYS A 109 1.11 -16.58 2.22
N TRP A 110 1.73 -15.64 2.95
CA TRP A 110 2.88 -14.91 2.44
C TRP A 110 4.10 -15.82 2.40
N ILE A 111 4.95 -15.60 1.41
CA ILE A 111 6.21 -16.31 1.24
C ILE A 111 7.37 -15.33 1.12
N ALA A 112 8.59 -15.82 1.31
CA ALA A 112 9.78 -15.03 1.04
C ALA A 112 9.79 -14.56 -0.43
N SER A 113 10.34 -13.36 -0.68
CA SER A 113 10.33 -12.67 -1.97
C SER A 113 8.98 -12.13 -2.45
N ASP A 114 7.89 -12.29 -1.68
CA ASP A 114 6.64 -11.57 -1.97
C ASP A 114 6.89 -10.06 -1.94
N VAL A 115 6.36 -9.34 -2.93
CA VAL A 115 6.54 -7.90 -3.06
C VAL A 115 5.56 -7.16 -2.17
N ILE A 116 6.09 -6.24 -1.37
CA ILE A 116 5.33 -5.48 -0.38
C ILE A 116 5.35 -4.00 -0.74
N ILE A 117 4.17 -3.37 -0.69
CA ILE A 117 4.03 -1.92 -0.71
C ILE A 117 3.55 -1.47 0.68
N VAL A 118 4.24 -0.49 1.26
CA VAL A 118 3.86 0.10 2.55
C VAL A 118 2.86 1.24 2.31
N GLY A 119 1.71 1.15 2.96
CA GLY A 119 0.73 2.23 2.99
C GLY A 119 0.44 2.69 4.41
N THR A 120 -0.26 3.80 4.54
CA THR A 120 -0.76 4.33 5.80
C THR A 120 -2.18 3.83 6.05
N ASN A 121 -2.40 3.36 7.27
CA ASN A 121 -3.72 2.94 7.72
C ASN A 121 -4.51 4.17 8.17
N SER A 122 -5.60 4.49 7.48
CA SER A 122 -6.45 5.61 7.90
C SER A 122 -7.05 5.32 9.26
N LYS A 123 -6.78 6.17 10.26
CA LYS A 123 -7.47 6.13 11.56
C LYS A 123 -8.95 6.48 11.31
N GLY A 124 -9.82 5.47 11.32
CA GLY A 124 -11.27 5.66 11.24
C GLY A 124 -11.83 6.19 12.57
N TRP A 125 -13.15 6.14 12.75
CA TRP A 125 -13.80 6.53 14.01
C TRP A 125 -13.38 5.69 15.23
N PHE A 126 -12.88 4.47 15.00
CA PHE A 126 -12.37 3.60 16.05
C PHE A 126 -10.85 3.76 16.15
N ASN A 127 -10.35 3.85 17.39
CA ASN A 127 -8.92 3.95 17.68
C ASN A 127 -8.21 2.70 17.11
N ASN A 128 -7.47 2.89 16.03
CA ASN A 128 -6.76 1.81 15.36
C ASN A 128 -5.31 1.83 15.82
N SER A 129 -4.89 0.76 16.52
CA SER A 129 -3.54 0.65 17.09
C SER A 129 -2.45 0.43 16.04
N TYR A 130 -2.81 0.22 14.77
CA TYR A 130 -1.86 0.03 13.67
C TYR A 130 -1.88 1.24 12.74
N GLU A 131 -0.71 1.85 12.55
CA GLU A 131 -0.56 3.08 11.77
C GLU A 131 -0.34 2.80 10.28
N ASN A 132 0.09 1.60 9.93
CA ASN A 132 0.44 1.22 8.57
C ASN A 132 -0.38 0.03 8.08
N ILE A 133 -0.34 -0.17 6.77
CA ILE A 133 -0.74 -1.39 6.10
C ILE A 133 0.42 -1.87 5.25
N LEU A 134 0.69 -3.17 5.27
CA LEU A 134 1.58 -3.83 4.31
C LEU A 134 0.72 -4.51 3.26
N ILE A 135 0.84 -4.07 2.02
CA ILE A 135 0.10 -4.59 0.87
C ILE A 135 0.97 -5.63 0.18
N ASN A 136 0.58 -6.89 0.22
CA ASN A 136 1.22 -7.94 -0.56
C ASN A 136 0.67 -7.88 -1.99
N VAL A 137 1.53 -7.51 -2.93
CA VAL A 137 1.18 -7.27 -4.33
C VAL A 137 0.84 -8.56 -5.06
N ASN A 138 1.50 -9.66 -4.72
CA ASN A 138 1.28 -10.98 -5.31
C ASN A 138 -0.12 -11.51 -4.98
N MET A 139 -0.63 -11.18 -3.80
CA MET A 139 -1.93 -11.64 -3.30
C MET A 139 -3.06 -10.62 -3.42
N LEU A 140 -2.73 -9.34 -3.63
CA LEU A 140 -3.64 -8.20 -3.55
C LEU A 140 -4.40 -8.17 -2.20
N GLN A 141 -3.67 -8.42 -1.11
CA GLN A 141 -4.19 -8.39 0.25
C GLN A 141 -3.31 -7.53 1.14
N GLU A 142 -3.93 -6.75 2.02
CA GLU A 142 -3.23 -5.95 3.01
C GLU A 142 -3.37 -6.48 4.45
N ILE A 143 -2.30 -6.32 5.23
CA ILE A 143 -2.28 -6.58 6.67
C ILE A 143 -1.92 -5.28 7.40
N LYS A 144 -2.65 -4.95 8.45
CA LYS A 144 -2.32 -3.82 9.31
C LYS A 144 -1.02 -4.08 10.06
N ALA A 145 -0.19 -3.06 10.20
CA ALA A 145 1.16 -3.21 10.73
C ALA A 145 1.65 -1.96 11.46
N ASN A 146 2.61 -2.16 12.36
CA ASN A 146 3.47 -1.12 12.91
C ASN A 146 4.92 -1.50 12.67
N ARG A 147 5.74 -0.50 12.36
CA ARG A 147 7.18 -0.70 12.32
C ARG A 147 7.68 -0.85 13.75
N VAL A 148 8.58 -1.80 13.98
CA VAL A 148 9.28 -1.99 15.26
C VAL A 148 10.58 -1.17 15.18
N GLU A 149 10.85 -0.37 16.20
CA GLU A 149 12.08 0.43 16.35
C GLU A 149 13.28 -0.43 16.77
#